data_AF-A0A443SVJ3-F1
#
_entry.id   AF-A0A443SVJ3-F1
#
_cell.length_a   1.000
_cell.length_b   1.000
_cell.length_c   1.000
_cell.angle_alpha   90.00
_cell.angle_beta   90.00
_cell.angle_gamma   90.00
#
_symmetry.space_group_name_H-M   'P 1'
#
loop_
_entity.id
_entity.type
_entity.pdbx_description
1 polymer ?
#
loop_
_entity_poly.entity_id
_entity_poly.type
_entity_poly.pdbx_seq_one_letter_code
_entity_poly.pdbx_strand_id
1 'polypeptide(L)'
;MKAAVNERETETECDTRCDCESHTHCDAFASSFVNSTNIKSILFHCFAALPKAPKDCEIYTNRSRNAFQVKCVPVNQNNGKSHKYYLELYDRKRNVQFATVEQLDSPSFSVSNTHLPQNESFIFVIYAKNENGKSAEVVLSTETEKMMRRKADIDDSSLLNVRLIAIWTVAALAVVAIAVTVGVAVTNCVRNYSSRKE
;
A
#
# COMPACT_ATOMS: atom_id res chain seq x y z
N MET A 1 -59.01 -6.17 19.32
CA MET A 1 -58.29 -7.15 18.47
C MET A 1 -58.16 -6.59 17.06
N LYS A 2 -56.98 -6.08 16.71
CA LYS A 2 -56.49 -5.91 15.33
C LYS A 2 -54.97 -5.81 15.44
N ALA A 3 -54.29 -6.82 14.93
CA ALA A 3 -52.84 -6.89 14.86
C ALA A 3 -52.34 -5.95 13.76
N ALA A 4 -51.35 -5.12 14.06
CA ALA A 4 -50.59 -4.38 13.07
C ALA A 4 -49.23 -5.10 12.91
N VAL A 5 -49.07 -5.71 11.74
CA VAL A 5 -47.85 -6.38 11.30
C VAL A 5 -46.84 -5.34 10.82
N ASN A 6 -45.60 -5.61 11.17
CA ASN A 6 -44.37 -4.88 10.96
C ASN A 6 -43.85 -5.06 9.53
N GLU A 7 -43.60 -3.97 8.80
CA GLU A 7 -42.78 -3.95 7.59
C GLU A 7 -41.62 -2.97 7.80
N ARG A 8 -40.40 -3.53 7.91
CA ARG A 8 -39.14 -2.80 7.80
C ARG A 8 -38.80 -2.73 6.33
N GLU A 9 -38.78 -1.55 5.76
CA GLU A 9 -38.16 -1.30 4.45
C GLU A 9 -36.64 -1.33 4.64
N THR A 10 -36.02 -2.40 4.16
CA THR A 10 -34.58 -2.47 3.92
C THR A 10 -34.29 -1.73 2.62
N GLU A 11 -33.80 -0.50 2.71
CA GLU A 11 -33.17 0.20 1.59
C GLU A 11 -32.01 -0.65 1.07
N THR A 12 -32.19 -1.21 -0.12
CA THR A 12 -31.13 -1.94 -0.82
C THR A 12 -30.44 -0.90 -1.70
N GLU A 13 -29.25 -0.50 -1.29
CA GLU A 13 -28.36 0.41 -2.01
C GLU A 13 -27.99 -0.20 -3.37
N CYS A 14 -28.62 0.29 -4.45
CA CYS A 14 -28.26 -0.09 -5.82
C CYS A 14 -26.95 0.61 -6.21
N ASP A 15 -25.82 -0.07 -6.02
CA ASP A 15 -24.54 0.29 -6.62
C ASP A 15 -24.56 -0.03 -8.12
N THR A 16 -25.18 0.84 -8.92
CA THR A 16 -25.16 0.77 -10.38
C THR A 16 -23.81 1.26 -10.92
N ARG A 17 -22.81 0.38 -10.89
CA ARG A 17 -21.54 0.57 -11.59
C ARG A 17 -21.69 0.09 -13.04
N CYS A 18 -22.13 0.99 -13.93
CA CYS A 18 -22.18 0.72 -15.36
C CYS A 18 -20.78 0.91 -15.98
N ASP A 19 -20.03 -0.17 -16.12
CA ASP A 19 -18.79 -0.19 -16.93
C ASP A 19 -19.16 -0.28 -18.42
N CYS A 20 -19.26 0.87 -19.09
CA CYS A 20 -19.50 0.95 -20.55
C CYS A 20 -18.21 0.68 -21.36
N GLU A 21 -17.59 -0.49 -21.20
CA GLU A 21 -16.35 -0.83 -21.95
C GLU A 21 -16.62 -1.59 -23.26
N SER A 22 -17.88 -1.94 -23.57
CA SER A 22 -18.25 -2.51 -24.87
C SER A 22 -19.65 -2.07 -25.25
N HIS A 23 -19.85 -1.66 -26.51
CA HIS A 23 -21.14 -1.30 -27.10
C HIS A 23 -22.13 -2.49 -27.23
N THR A 24 -21.93 -3.56 -26.48
CA THR A 24 -22.75 -4.77 -26.49
C THR A 24 -22.88 -5.28 -25.06
N HIS A 25 -24.12 -5.39 -24.59
CA HIS A 25 -24.54 -5.92 -23.28
C HIS A 25 -24.36 -4.99 -22.07
N CYS A 26 -25.32 -4.10 -21.85
CA CYS A 26 -25.77 -3.76 -20.51
C CYS A 26 -26.92 -4.72 -20.14
N ASP A 27 -26.60 -5.88 -19.57
CA ASP A 27 -27.62 -6.70 -18.90
C ASP A 27 -27.96 -6.04 -17.57
N ALA A 28 -28.84 -5.04 -17.61
CA ALA A 28 -29.58 -4.68 -16.42
C ALA A 28 -30.57 -5.80 -16.13
N PHE A 29 -30.26 -6.64 -15.14
CA PHE A 29 -31.24 -7.56 -14.55
C PHE A 29 -32.26 -6.72 -13.77
N ALA A 30 -33.21 -6.12 -14.48
CA ALA A 30 -34.42 -5.58 -13.91
C ALA A 30 -35.24 -6.76 -13.41
N SER A 31 -35.16 -7.06 -12.11
CA SER A 31 -36.05 -8.01 -11.47
C SER A 31 -37.47 -7.44 -11.53
N SER A 32 -38.29 -8.08 -12.37
CA SER A 32 -39.75 -8.17 -12.32
C SER A 32 -40.56 -6.85 -12.35
N PHE A 33 -41.03 -6.48 -13.55
CA PHE A 33 -42.41 -6.02 -13.70
C PHE A 33 -43.07 -6.83 -14.83
N VAL A 34 -44.03 -7.65 -14.42
CA VAL A 34 -44.81 -8.58 -15.25
C VAL A 34 -45.76 -7.80 -16.17
N ASN A 35 -45.87 -8.26 -17.42
CA ASN A 35 -46.88 -7.92 -18.44
C ASN A 35 -47.04 -6.43 -18.82
N SER A 36 -46.63 -6.07 -20.04
CA SER A 36 -47.55 -5.52 -21.06
C SER A 36 -46.79 -5.20 -22.37
N THR A 37 -47.41 -5.53 -23.50
CA THR A 37 -46.90 -5.43 -24.88
C THR A 37 -46.80 -3.99 -25.42
N ASN A 38 -46.06 -3.13 -24.73
CA ASN A 38 -45.73 -1.79 -25.23
C ASN A 38 -44.34 -1.36 -24.75
N ILE A 39 -43.30 -1.98 -25.31
CA ILE A 39 -41.91 -1.56 -25.07
C ILE A 39 -41.68 -0.27 -25.85
N LYS A 40 -42.06 0.85 -25.26
CA LYS A 40 -41.59 2.18 -25.68
C LYS A 40 -40.07 2.14 -25.52
N SER A 41 -39.34 2.29 -26.61
CA SER A 41 -37.87 2.30 -26.59
C SER A 41 -37.40 3.41 -25.65
N ILE A 42 -36.95 3.02 -24.46
CA ILE A 42 -36.38 3.96 -23.49
C ILE A 42 -34.99 4.27 -24.02
N LEU A 43 -34.84 5.45 -24.62
CA LEU A 43 -33.55 5.98 -24.99
C LEU A 43 -32.77 6.28 -23.70
N PHE A 44 -31.96 5.33 -23.25
CA PHE A 44 -31.03 5.57 -22.16
C PHE A 44 -29.97 6.56 -22.65
N HIS A 45 -30.12 7.83 -22.26
CA HIS A 45 -29.03 8.79 -22.34
C HIS A 45 -27.94 8.30 -21.38
N CYS A 46 -26.87 7.73 -21.94
CA CYS A 46 -25.68 7.42 -21.17
C CYS A 46 -25.07 8.76 -20.75
N PHE A 47 -25.40 9.22 -19.54
CA PHE A 47 -24.74 10.37 -18.94
C PHE A 47 -23.24 10.11 -18.98
N ALA A 48 -22.48 11.10 -19.46
CA ALA A 48 -21.07 10.94 -19.73
C ALA A 48 -20.34 10.34 -18.53
N ALA A 49 -19.56 9.28 -18.78
CA ALA A 49 -18.92 8.52 -17.72
C ALA A 49 -17.96 9.38 -16.87
N LEU A 50 -17.80 8.98 -15.61
CA LEU A 50 -16.76 9.52 -14.75
C LEU A 50 -15.36 9.25 -15.35
N PRO A 51 -14.34 10.05 -15.03
CA PRO A 51 -12.97 9.77 -15.43
C PRO A 51 -12.50 8.44 -14.83
N LYS A 52 -11.64 7.74 -15.55
CA LYS A 52 -10.94 6.54 -15.07
C LYS A 52 -9.72 7.01 -14.29
N ALA A 53 -9.45 6.34 -13.18
CA ALA A 53 -8.27 6.61 -12.37
C ALA A 53 -6.99 6.30 -13.19
N PRO A 54 -5.92 7.08 -13.02
CA PRO A 54 -4.64 6.77 -13.65
C PRO A 54 -4.09 5.42 -13.14
N LYS A 55 -3.27 4.75 -13.94
CA LYS A 55 -2.71 3.43 -13.61
C LYS A 55 -1.20 3.52 -13.42
N ASP A 56 -0.62 2.50 -12.79
CA ASP A 56 0.84 2.32 -12.67
C ASP A 56 1.56 3.57 -12.16
N CYS A 57 1.07 4.08 -11.02
CA CYS A 57 1.63 5.25 -10.38
C CYS A 57 2.89 4.90 -9.56
N GLU A 58 3.99 5.59 -9.86
CA GLU A 58 5.27 5.43 -9.18
C GLU A 58 5.74 6.76 -8.56
N ILE A 59 6.42 6.66 -7.41
CA ILE A 59 7.05 7.80 -6.73
C ILE A 59 8.57 7.73 -6.94
N TYR A 60 9.11 8.72 -7.64
CA TYR A 60 10.54 8.95 -7.74
C TYR A 60 10.96 10.00 -6.72
N THR A 61 11.88 9.61 -5.83
CA THR A 61 12.42 10.51 -4.80
C THR A 61 13.76 11.07 -5.25
N ASN A 62 13.88 12.39 -5.39
CA ASN A 62 15.18 13.02 -5.57
C ASN A 62 15.77 13.43 -4.21
N ARG A 63 16.67 12.59 -3.71
CA ARG A 63 17.34 12.72 -2.40
C ARG A 63 18.03 14.07 -2.20
N SER A 64 18.56 14.65 -3.27
CA SER A 64 19.35 15.88 -3.17
C SER A 64 18.53 17.15 -2.97
N ARG A 65 17.20 17.11 -3.17
CA ARG A 65 16.35 18.32 -3.20
C ARG A 65 15.07 18.26 -2.35
N ASN A 66 14.87 17.22 -1.53
CA ASN A 66 13.60 16.97 -0.81
C ASN A 66 12.38 17.10 -1.75
N ALA A 67 12.51 16.54 -2.94
CA ALA A 67 11.50 16.65 -3.99
C ALA A 67 10.96 15.26 -4.32
N PHE A 68 9.64 15.19 -4.45
CA PHE A 68 8.93 14.01 -4.90
C PHE A 68 8.44 14.25 -6.32
N GLN A 69 8.70 13.29 -7.19
CA GLN A 69 8.11 13.25 -8.52
C GLN A 69 7.22 12.03 -8.60
N VAL A 70 5.93 12.24 -8.88
CA VAL A 70 4.96 11.15 -9.03
C VAL A 70 4.57 11.07 -10.48
N LYS A 71 4.67 9.89 -11.07
CA LYS A 71 4.32 9.66 -12.47
C LYS A 71 3.38 8.47 -12.55
N CYS A 72 2.27 8.66 -13.25
CA CYS A 72 1.35 7.58 -13.58
C CYS A 72 1.18 7.45 -15.10
N VAL A 73 0.57 6.36 -15.51
CA VAL A 73 0.11 6.14 -16.88
C VAL A 73 -1.31 6.69 -17.03
N PRO A 74 -1.55 7.64 -17.96
CA PRO A 74 -2.89 8.13 -18.25
C PRO A 74 -3.76 7.02 -18.85
N VAL A 75 -5.04 7.00 -18.51
CA VAL A 75 -6.00 6.07 -19.13
C VAL A 75 -6.76 6.82 -20.21
N ASN A 76 -6.59 6.40 -21.46
CA ASN A 76 -7.33 6.97 -22.58
C ASN A 76 -8.82 6.68 -22.41
N GLN A 77 -9.63 7.73 -22.43
CA GLN A 77 -11.08 7.62 -22.47
C GLN A 77 -11.56 8.15 -23.82
N ASN A 78 -12.23 7.30 -24.60
CA ASN A 78 -12.85 7.68 -25.87
C ASN A 78 -14.19 8.42 -25.65
N ASN A 79 -14.29 9.25 -24.61
CA ASN A 79 -15.52 9.95 -24.25
C ASN A 79 -15.54 11.41 -24.75
N GLY A 80 -14.49 11.88 -25.41
CA GLY A 80 -14.42 13.23 -26.00
C GLY A 80 -14.45 14.36 -24.96
N LYS A 81 -14.33 14.06 -23.66
CA LYS A 81 -14.31 15.05 -22.59
C LYS A 81 -12.88 15.24 -22.07
N SER A 82 -12.51 16.49 -21.83
CA SER A 82 -11.26 16.78 -21.13
C SER A 82 -11.42 16.47 -19.64
N HIS A 83 -10.43 15.79 -19.08
CA HIS A 83 -10.30 15.60 -17.64
C HIS A 83 -8.95 16.14 -17.19
N LYS A 84 -8.89 16.55 -15.92
CA LYS A 84 -7.64 16.98 -15.28
C LYS A 84 -7.25 15.94 -14.25
N TYR A 85 -5.95 15.81 -14.01
CA TYR A 85 -5.40 14.97 -12.98
C TYR A 85 -5.02 15.81 -11.77
N TYR A 86 -5.32 15.30 -10.59
CA TYR A 86 -5.06 15.95 -9.32
C TYR A 86 -4.20 15.03 -8.47
N LEU A 87 -3.26 15.63 -7.75
CA LEU A 87 -2.47 15.01 -6.70
C LEU A 87 -2.66 15.81 -5.42
N GLU A 88 -3.15 15.15 -4.38
CA GLU A 88 -3.25 15.68 -3.04
C GLU A 88 -2.19 15.03 -2.16
N LEU A 89 -1.43 15.86 -1.46
CA LEU A 89 -0.40 15.44 -0.52
C LEU A 89 -0.92 15.61 0.89
N TYR A 90 -0.86 14.55 1.70
CA TYR A 90 -1.26 14.56 3.10
C TYR A 90 -0.08 14.17 4.00
N ASP A 91 0.03 14.83 5.16
CA ASP A 91 0.87 14.36 6.26
C ASP A 91 0.15 13.18 6.95
N ARG A 92 0.77 12.00 6.97
CA ARG A 92 0.21 10.79 7.58
C ARG A 92 0.02 10.92 9.10
N LYS A 93 0.84 11.71 9.79
CA LYS A 93 0.76 11.85 11.26
C LYS A 93 -0.39 12.75 11.66
N ARG A 94 -0.56 13.87 10.95
CA ARG A 94 -1.57 14.89 11.26
C ARG A 94 -2.88 14.68 10.51
N ASN A 95 -2.86 13.86 9.47
CA ASN A 95 -3.96 13.69 8.52
C ASN A 95 -4.43 15.03 7.92
N VAL A 96 -3.49 15.96 7.71
CA VAL A 96 -3.76 17.29 7.16
C VAL A 96 -3.24 17.35 5.73
N GLN A 97 -4.05 17.92 4.85
CA GLN A 97 -3.66 18.18 3.46
C GLN A 97 -2.60 19.26 3.43
N PHE A 98 -1.46 18.92 2.84
CA PHE A 98 -0.31 19.79 2.71
C PHE A 98 -0.33 20.58 1.41
N ALA A 99 -0.70 19.93 0.30
CA ALA A 99 -0.71 20.56 -1.02
C ALA A 99 -1.66 19.85 -2.00
N THR A 100 -2.11 20.59 -3.01
CA THR A 100 -2.79 20.06 -4.19
C THR A 100 -2.06 20.53 -5.43
N VAL A 101 -1.78 19.60 -6.34
CA VAL A 101 -1.17 19.87 -7.64
C VAL A 101 -2.11 19.36 -8.72
N GLU A 102 -2.38 20.18 -9.72
CA GLU A 102 -3.19 19.78 -10.87
C GLU A 102 -2.35 19.71 -12.15
N GLN A 103 -2.74 18.82 -13.04
CA GLN A 103 -2.17 18.64 -14.38
C GLN A 103 -3.27 18.39 -15.39
N LEU A 104 -3.18 19.00 -16.58
CA LEU A 104 -4.22 18.87 -17.61
C LEU A 104 -4.02 17.64 -18.47
N ASP A 105 -2.82 17.43 -19.03
CA ASP A 105 -2.64 16.46 -20.11
C ASP A 105 -2.12 15.10 -19.63
N SER A 106 -1.32 15.08 -18.56
CA SER A 106 -0.72 13.84 -18.06
C SER A 106 -0.58 13.82 -16.54
N PRO A 107 -0.76 12.66 -15.89
CA PRO A 107 -0.60 12.51 -14.44
C PRO A 107 0.88 12.43 -14.05
N SER A 108 1.62 13.53 -14.28
CA SER A 108 3.01 13.71 -13.90
C SER A 108 3.16 14.94 -13.02
N PHE A 109 3.44 14.70 -11.75
CA PHE A 109 3.45 15.71 -10.70
C PHE A 109 4.86 15.87 -10.15
N SER A 110 5.29 17.13 -9.97
CA SER A 110 6.53 17.45 -9.28
C SER A 110 6.18 18.26 -8.05
N VAL A 111 6.36 17.66 -6.87
CA VAL A 111 6.21 18.31 -5.58
C VAL A 111 7.60 18.62 -5.08
N SER A 112 8.07 19.82 -5.42
CA SER A 112 9.27 20.41 -4.85
C SER A 112 8.84 21.59 -3.99
N ASN A 113 9.11 21.54 -2.69
CA ASN A 113 8.96 22.72 -1.86
C ASN A 113 10.10 22.80 -0.84
N THR A 114 10.51 24.02 -0.52
CA THR A 114 11.46 24.37 0.55
C THR A 114 10.92 24.05 1.95
N HIS A 115 9.67 23.59 2.07
CA HIS A 115 8.97 23.41 3.33
C HIS A 115 8.46 21.98 3.58
N LEU A 116 8.81 20.97 2.79
CA LEU A 116 8.47 19.60 3.17
C LEU A 116 9.22 19.24 4.46
N PRO A 117 8.51 18.95 5.57
CA PRO A 117 9.16 18.58 6.81
C PRO A 117 9.97 17.29 6.62
N GLN A 118 11.23 17.35 7.01
CA GLN A 118 12.10 16.19 7.00
C GLN A 118 11.67 15.21 8.10
N ASN A 119 11.83 13.90 7.86
CA ASN A 119 11.49 12.83 8.81
C ASN A 119 9.97 12.66 9.06
N GLU A 120 9.15 12.99 8.06
CA GLU A 120 7.72 12.68 8.03
C GLU A 120 7.38 11.69 6.91
N SER A 121 6.22 11.05 7.11
CA SER A 121 5.61 10.09 6.19
C SER A 121 4.43 10.75 5.50
N PHE A 122 4.36 10.62 4.18
CA PHE A 122 3.39 11.30 3.36
C PHE A 122 2.48 10.32 2.62
N ILE A 123 1.22 10.72 2.44
CA ILE A 123 0.23 10.00 1.64
C ILE A 123 -0.07 10.86 0.41
N PHE A 124 0.05 10.27 -0.77
CA PHE A 124 -0.28 10.88 -2.05
C PHE A 124 -1.60 10.26 -2.53
N VAL A 125 -2.60 11.10 -2.76
CA VAL A 125 -3.89 10.70 -3.32
C VAL A 125 -3.97 11.26 -4.73
N ILE A 126 -4.01 10.38 -5.73
CA ILE A 126 -4.04 10.75 -7.14
C ILE A 126 -5.41 10.38 -7.72
N TYR A 127 -6.03 11.29 -8.46
CA TYR A 127 -7.31 11.04 -9.14
C TYR A 127 -7.45 11.90 -10.40
N ALA A 128 -8.37 11.52 -11.27
CA ALA A 128 -8.81 12.33 -12.40
C ALA A 128 -10.18 12.96 -12.10
N LYS A 129 -10.42 14.17 -12.58
CA LYS A 129 -11.70 14.89 -12.39
C LYS A 129 -12.12 15.56 -13.69
N ASN A 130 -13.40 15.46 -14.02
CA ASN A 130 -14.06 16.18 -15.10
C ASN A 130 -15.33 16.88 -14.58
N GLU A 131 -16.11 17.45 -15.49
CA GLU A 131 -17.40 18.10 -15.16
C GLU A 131 -18.42 17.15 -14.53
N ASN A 132 -18.34 15.85 -14.81
CA ASN A 132 -19.28 14.86 -14.28
C ASN A 132 -18.87 14.38 -12.87
N GLY A 133 -17.60 14.51 -12.48
CA GLY A 133 -17.13 14.09 -11.17
C GLY A 133 -15.67 13.66 -11.11
N LYS A 134 -15.35 13.01 -9.98
CA LYS A 134 -14.01 12.52 -9.62
C LYS A 134 -13.94 11.01 -9.85
N SER A 135 -12.81 10.53 -10.38
CA SER A 135 -12.52 9.10 -10.53
C SER A 135 -12.28 8.44 -9.18
N ALA A 136 -12.15 7.11 -9.19
CA ALA A 136 -11.52 6.40 -8.07
C ALA A 136 -10.13 6.99 -7.76
N GLU A 137 -9.72 6.86 -6.50
CA GLU A 137 -8.46 7.38 -6.00
C GLU A 137 -7.37 6.30 -6.03
N VAL A 138 -6.16 6.71 -6.37
CA VAL A 138 -4.95 5.91 -6.22
C VAL A 138 -4.16 6.47 -5.06
N VAL A 139 -3.94 5.66 -4.04
CA VAL A 139 -3.27 6.09 -2.81
C VAL A 139 -1.87 5.47 -2.76
N LEU A 140 -0.85 6.31 -2.67
CA LEU A 140 0.54 5.91 -2.48
C LEU A 140 1.08 6.47 -1.18
N SER A 141 1.96 5.74 -0.51
CA SER A 141 2.60 6.17 0.74
C SER A 141 4.11 6.16 0.57
N THR A 142 4.79 7.20 1.05
CA THR A 142 6.25 7.24 1.11
C THR A 142 6.76 7.88 2.39
N GLU A 143 8.01 7.63 2.72
CA GLU A 143 8.68 8.20 3.89
C GLU A 143 9.88 9.03 3.44
N THR A 144 10.19 10.11 4.15
CA THR A 144 11.38 10.92 3.84
C THR A 144 12.68 10.24 4.27
N GLU A 145 13.78 10.59 3.61
CA GLU A 145 15.07 9.90 3.69
C GLU A 145 15.63 9.72 5.11
N LYS A 146 15.46 10.69 6.02
CA LYS A 146 15.92 10.55 7.42
C LYS A 146 15.24 9.39 8.15
N MET A 147 13.98 9.11 7.82
CA MET A 147 13.23 8.00 8.40
C MET A 147 13.69 6.67 7.78
N MET A 148 13.92 6.64 6.46
CA MET A 148 14.46 5.45 5.77
C MET A 148 15.88 5.09 6.25
N ARG A 149 16.77 6.08 6.45
CA ARG A 149 18.13 5.85 6.96
C ARG A 149 18.13 5.27 8.37
N ARG A 150 17.27 5.77 9.27
CA ARG A 150 17.13 5.21 10.63
C ARG A 150 16.67 3.75 10.59
N LYS A 151 15.83 3.38 9.62
CA LYS A 151 15.37 2.00 9.49
C LYS A 151 16.45 1.08 8.90
N ALA A 152 17.20 1.55 7.90
CA ALA A 152 18.32 0.80 7.34
C ALA A 152 19.47 0.57 8.34
N ASP A 153 19.76 1.56 9.19
CA ASP A 153 20.78 1.45 10.25
C ASP A 153 20.40 0.42 11.33
N ILE A 154 19.10 0.26 11.61
CA ILE A 154 18.61 -0.78 12.52
C ILE A 154 18.82 -2.17 11.92
N ASP A 155 18.59 -2.36 10.62
CA ASP A 155 18.74 -3.68 9.98
C ASP A 155 20.21 -4.12 9.89
N ASP A 156 21.15 -3.21 9.59
CA ASP A 156 22.58 -3.57 9.55
C ASP A 156 23.15 -3.91 10.95
N SER A 157 22.65 -3.26 12.00
CA SER A 157 23.03 -3.59 13.37
C SER A 157 22.61 -5.01 13.78
N SER A 158 21.51 -5.52 13.22
CA SER A 158 21.01 -6.87 13.51
C SER A 158 21.91 -7.97 12.91
N LEU A 159 22.43 -7.78 11.70
CA LEU A 159 23.32 -8.74 11.04
C LEU A 159 24.70 -8.82 11.70
N LEU A 160 25.24 -7.69 12.15
CA LEU A 160 26.48 -7.66 12.92
C LEU A 160 26.34 -8.37 14.26
N ASN A 161 25.20 -8.18 14.94
CA ASN A 161 24.91 -8.89 16.19
C ASN A 161 24.83 -10.41 16.01
N VAL A 162 24.18 -10.88 14.93
CA VAL A 162 24.10 -12.33 14.64
C VAL A 162 25.49 -12.93 14.37
N ARG A 163 26.36 -12.24 13.63
CA ARG A 163 27.74 -12.72 13.39
C ARG A 163 28.56 -12.79 14.67
N LEU A 164 28.44 -11.81 15.56
CA LEU A 164 29.17 -11.81 16.83
C LEU A 164 28.68 -12.93 17.75
N ILE A 165 27.37 -13.16 17.84
CA ILE A 165 26.78 -14.26 18.64
C ILE A 165 27.26 -15.63 18.13
N ALA A 166 27.38 -15.81 16.81
CA ALA A 166 27.89 -17.05 16.23
C ALA A 166 29.36 -17.35 16.62
N ILE A 167 30.21 -16.33 16.71
CA ILE A 167 31.62 -16.50 17.09
C ILE A 167 31.72 -16.91 18.57
N TRP A 168 30.97 -16.26 19.45
CA TRP A 168 30.97 -16.56 20.89
C TRP A 168 30.47 -17.96 21.21
N THR A 169 29.43 -18.42 20.50
CA THR A 169 28.87 -19.76 20.71
C THR A 169 29.87 -20.85 20.34
N VAL A 170 30.58 -20.72 19.20
CA VAL A 170 31.62 -21.68 18.80
C VAL A 170 32.80 -21.66 19.78
N ALA A 171 33.25 -20.47 20.21
CA ALA A 171 34.35 -20.34 21.16
C ALA A 171 34.01 -20.97 22.52
N ALA A 172 32.81 -20.74 23.04
CA ALA A 172 32.35 -21.33 24.30
C ALA A 172 32.30 -22.86 24.22
N LEU A 173 31.80 -23.41 23.10
CA LEU A 173 31.71 -24.85 22.90
C LEU A 173 33.09 -25.52 22.87
N ALA A 174 34.08 -24.87 22.25
CA ALA A 174 35.46 -25.35 22.20
C ALA A 174 36.10 -25.39 23.60
N VAL A 175 35.89 -24.35 24.43
CA VAL A 175 36.41 -24.31 25.80
C VAL A 175 35.83 -25.43 26.65
N VAL A 176 34.53 -25.70 26.53
CA VAL A 176 33.88 -26.80 27.27
C VAL A 176 34.45 -28.16 26.85
N ALA A 177 34.66 -28.40 25.56
CA ALA A 177 35.25 -29.64 25.07
C ALA A 177 36.68 -29.87 25.62
N ILE A 178 37.50 -28.80 25.69
CA ILE A 178 38.85 -28.87 26.26
C ILE A 178 38.79 -29.17 27.76
N ALA A 179 37.89 -28.52 28.51
CA ALA A 179 37.75 -28.76 29.95
C ALA A 179 37.36 -30.22 30.25
N VAL A 180 36.45 -30.79 29.47
CA VAL A 180 36.03 -32.20 29.62
C VAL A 180 37.16 -33.16 29.31
N THR A 181 37.91 -32.94 28.22
CA THR A 181 39.04 -33.82 27.86
C THR A 181 40.14 -33.79 28.91
N VAL A 182 40.49 -32.62 29.44
CA VAL A 182 41.47 -32.49 30.54
C VAL A 182 40.95 -33.15 31.82
N GLY A 183 39.68 -32.93 32.19
CA GLY A 183 39.08 -33.53 33.39
C GLY A 183 39.10 -35.05 33.36
N VAL A 184 38.75 -35.66 32.22
CA VAL A 184 38.80 -37.11 32.03
C VAL A 184 40.24 -37.63 32.09
N ALA A 185 41.19 -36.94 31.44
CA ALA A 185 42.60 -37.34 31.46
C ALA A 185 43.18 -37.31 32.88
N VAL A 186 42.93 -36.26 33.66
CA VAL A 186 43.37 -36.14 35.05
C VAL A 186 42.75 -37.24 35.91
N THR A 187 41.45 -37.47 35.78
CA THR A 187 40.74 -38.51 36.56
C THR A 187 41.30 -39.91 36.25
N ASN A 188 41.56 -40.20 34.98
CA ASN A 188 42.18 -41.47 34.56
C ASN A 188 43.62 -41.61 35.07
N CYS A 189 44.43 -40.55 35.02
CA CYS A 189 45.79 -40.55 35.56
C CYS A 189 45.81 -40.80 37.07
N VAL A 190 44.93 -40.12 37.83
CA VAL A 190 44.82 -40.31 39.29
C VAL A 190 44.39 -41.74 39.61
N ARG A 191 43.40 -42.28 38.89
CA ARG A 191 42.91 -43.63 39.11
C ARG A 191 43.98 -44.68 38.82
N ASN A 192 44.73 -44.53 37.72
CA ASN A 192 45.82 -45.45 37.39
C ASN A 192 46.99 -45.36 38.37
N TYR A 193 47.29 -44.16 38.88
CA TYR A 193 48.30 -43.98 39.94
C TYR A 193 47.89 -44.66 41.25
N SER A 194 46.61 -44.57 41.62
CA SER A 194 46.04 -45.25 42.80
C SER A 194 46.17 -46.77 42.69
N SER A 195 45.85 -47.36 41.54
CA SER A 195 45.90 -48.82 41.34
C SER A 195 47.31 -49.41 41.33
N ARG A 196 48.37 -48.60 41.29
CA ARG A 196 49.77 -49.07 41.33
C ARG A 196 50.37 -49.13 42.74
N LYS A 197 49.67 -48.60 43.75
CA LYS A 197 50.15 -48.54 45.14
C LYS A 197 49.61 -49.65 46.03
N GLU A 198 48.65 -50.43 45.54
CA GLU A 198 48.20 -51.69 46.14
C GLU A 198 48.94 -52.86 45.50
#